data_AF-A0A967W028-F1
#
_entry.id   AF-A0A967W028-F1
#
_cell.length_a   1.000
_cell.length_b   1.000
_cell.length_c   1.000
_cell.angle_alpha   90.00
_cell.angle_beta   90.00
_cell.angle_gamma   90.00
#
_symmetry.space_group_name_H-M   'P 1'
#
loop_
_entity.id
_entity.type
_entity.pdbx_description
1 polymer ?
#
loop_
_entity_poly.entity_id
_entity_poly.type
_entity_poly.pdbx_seq_one_letter_code
_entity_poly.pdbx_strand_id
1 'polypeptide(L)'
;MKKLGLADWASLAEVVGAAAVVVSLIYVGVQVRDNTEAVRAANRQEMVGRAHYATISVATTPELAESLAKSVNNQELSKAEQEQYGFFVRAMLYDVQESFLLHKEKRLDEGYWMTRDAVFKAYMQQKFAREIYIRDKSLGLLHRDFALWADTVLEDLP
;
A
#
# COMPACT_ATOMS: atom_id res chain seq x y z
N MET A 1 -11.59 7.35 66.32
CA MET A 1 -11.46 6.80 64.95
C MET A 1 -12.71 5.97 64.65
N LYS A 2 -13.54 6.39 63.69
CA LYS A 2 -14.71 5.60 63.26
C LYS A 2 -14.18 4.34 62.54
N LYS A 3 -14.54 3.14 63.00
CA LYS A 3 -14.19 1.88 62.31
C LYS A 3 -15.09 1.75 61.09
N LEU A 4 -14.49 1.68 59.90
CA LEU A 4 -15.20 1.38 58.66
C LEU A 4 -15.80 -0.03 58.74
N GLY A 5 -17.07 -0.16 58.38
CA GLY A 5 -17.76 -1.45 58.33
C GLY A 5 -17.41 -2.23 57.07
N LEU A 6 -17.74 -3.53 57.03
CA LEU A 6 -17.55 -4.37 55.84
C LEU A 6 -18.23 -3.79 54.59
N ALA A 7 -19.37 -3.14 54.77
CA ALA A 7 -20.10 -2.45 53.70
C ALA A 7 -19.30 -1.26 53.12
N ASP A 8 -18.63 -0.47 53.96
CA ASP A 8 -17.82 0.66 53.50
C ASP A 8 -16.62 0.18 52.66
N TRP A 9 -16.01 -0.94 53.07
CA TRP A 9 -14.92 -1.58 52.32
C TRP A 9 -15.39 -2.18 50.99
N ALA A 10 -16.59 -2.76 50.94
CA ALA A 10 -17.17 -3.27 49.71
C ALA A 10 -17.44 -2.15 48.70
N SER A 11 -18.05 -1.04 49.14
CA SER A 11 -18.28 0.14 48.30
C SER A 11 -16.97 0.76 47.81
N LEU A 12 -15.93 0.82 48.65
CA LEU A 12 -14.62 1.30 48.24
C LEU A 12 -13.99 0.38 47.18
N ALA A 13 -14.06 -0.93 47.37
CA ALA A 13 -13.57 -1.91 46.40
C ALA A 13 -14.30 -1.81 45.05
N GLU A 14 -15.61 -1.57 45.06
CA GLU A 14 -16.41 -1.36 43.85
C GLU A 14 -15.96 -0.10 43.10
N VAL A 15 -15.80 1.02 43.79
CA VAL A 15 -15.34 2.29 43.18
C VAL A 15 -13.92 2.12 42.61
N VAL A 16 -13.02 1.48 43.34
CA VAL A 16 -11.65 1.23 42.87
C VAL A 16 -11.65 0.27 41.67
N GLY A 17 -12.48 -0.78 41.69
CA GLY A 17 -12.62 -1.71 40.58
C GLY A 17 -13.16 -1.03 39.32
N ALA A 18 -14.20 -0.21 39.45
CA ALA A 18 -14.75 0.57 38.35
C ALA A 18 -13.72 1.56 37.78
N ALA A 19 -12.99 2.26 38.64
CA ALA A 19 -11.91 3.16 38.23
C ALA A 19 -10.78 2.41 37.50
N ALA A 20 -10.38 1.23 37.99
CA ALA A 20 -9.38 0.40 37.35
C ALA A 20 -9.80 -0.01 35.93
N VAL A 21 -11.07 -0.42 35.73
CA VAL A 21 -11.61 -0.75 34.40
C VAL A 21 -11.53 0.46 33.46
N VAL A 22 -11.92 1.65 33.91
CA VAL A 22 -11.85 2.88 33.09
C VAL A 22 -10.40 3.18 32.68
N VAL A 23 -9.46 3.09 33.62
CA VAL A 23 -8.03 3.29 33.33
C VAL A 23 -7.51 2.24 32.34
N SER A 24 -7.91 0.98 32.49
CA SER A 24 -7.55 -0.09 31.56
C SER A 24 -8.10 0.17 30.14
N LEU A 25 -9.34 0.66 30.00
CA LEU A 25 -9.90 0.99 28.69
C LEU A 25 -9.18 2.16 28.02
N ILE A 26 -8.80 3.18 28.79
CA ILE A 26 -7.99 4.29 28.27
C ILE A 26 -6.63 3.76 27.77
N TYR A 27 -5.98 2.92 28.56
CA TYR A 27 -4.70 2.30 28.18
C TYR A 27 -4.83 1.49 26.87
N VAL A 28 -5.85 0.64 26.75
CA VAL A 28 -6.09 -0.14 25.52
C VAL A 28 -6.37 0.78 24.34
N GLY A 29 -7.16 1.84 24.51
CA GLY A 29 -7.42 2.81 23.45
C GLY A 29 -6.15 3.49 22.93
N VAL A 30 -5.26 3.91 23.84
CA VAL A 30 -3.94 4.46 23.49
C VAL A 30 -3.07 3.40 22.82
N GLN A 31 -3.00 2.19 23.37
CA GLN A 31 -2.22 1.09 22.81
C GLN A 31 -2.64 0.71 21.39
N VAL A 32 -3.94 0.68 21.10
CA VAL A 32 -4.47 0.38 19.76
C VAL A 32 -4.10 1.48 18.77
N ARG A 33 -4.15 2.75 19.19
CA ARG A 33 -3.72 3.88 18.35
C ARG A 33 -2.23 3.78 18.02
N ASP A 34 -1.39 3.56 19.02
CA ASP A 34 0.06 3.50 18.83
C ASP A 34 0.45 2.29 17.96
N ASN A 35 -0.24 1.16 18.13
CA ASN A 35 -0.08 -0.02 17.26
C ASN A 35 -0.47 0.31 15.80
N THR A 36 -1.58 1.02 15.60
CA THR A 36 -2.05 1.43 14.27
C THR A 36 -1.02 2.34 13.58
N GLU A 37 -0.43 3.28 14.31
CA GLU A 37 0.63 4.14 13.79
C GLU A 37 1.90 3.36 13.43
N ALA A 38 2.30 2.40 14.28
CA ALA A 38 3.44 1.52 14.01
C ALA A 38 3.23 0.66 12.74
N VAL A 39 2.04 0.08 12.55
CA VAL A 39 1.70 -0.68 11.33
C VAL A 39 1.77 0.20 10.08
N ARG A 40 1.24 1.42 10.15
CA ARG A 40 1.32 2.38 9.02
C ARG A 40 2.76 2.75 8.69
N ALA A 41 3.60 2.96 9.70
CA ALA A 41 5.01 3.27 9.51
C ALA A 41 5.78 2.08 8.89
N ALA A 42 5.52 0.86 9.37
CA ALA A 42 6.11 -0.36 8.81
C ALA A 42 5.73 -0.56 7.34
N ASN A 43 4.45 -0.42 7.00
CA ASN A 43 3.97 -0.47 5.62
C ASN A 43 4.70 0.57 4.74
N ARG A 44 4.78 1.82 5.20
CA ARG A 44 5.48 2.90 4.47
C ARG A 44 6.94 2.53 4.20
N GLN A 45 7.65 2.00 5.20
CA GLN A 45 9.04 1.61 5.06
C GLN A 45 9.22 0.50 4.03
N GLU A 46 8.39 -0.54 4.08
CA GLU A 46 8.42 -1.64 3.11
C GLU A 46 8.18 -1.13 1.67
N MET A 47 7.15 -0.30 1.50
CA MET A 47 6.81 0.23 0.19
C MET A 47 7.91 1.15 -0.37
N VAL A 48 8.55 1.98 0.48
CA VAL A 48 9.70 2.80 0.08
C VAL A 48 10.86 1.89 -0.35
N GLY A 49 11.10 0.79 0.37
CA GLY A 49 12.10 -0.21 -0.02
C GLY A 49 11.84 -0.79 -1.41
N ARG A 50 10.59 -1.15 -1.73
CA ARG A 50 10.21 -1.65 -3.06
C ARG A 50 10.41 -0.60 -4.16
N ALA A 51 10.00 0.64 -3.92
CA ALA A 51 10.27 1.75 -4.85
C ALA A 51 11.75 1.94 -5.09
N HIS A 52 12.53 1.97 -4.00
CA HIS A 52 13.97 2.16 -4.08
C HIS A 52 14.62 1.05 -4.90
N TYR A 53 14.23 -0.20 -4.66
CA TYR A 53 14.71 -1.33 -5.44
C TYR A 53 14.37 -1.20 -6.94
N ALA A 54 13.13 -0.83 -7.28
CA ALA A 54 12.73 -0.64 -8.67
C ALA A 54 13.55 0.48 -9.35
N THR A 55 13.73 1.62 -8.68
CA THR A 55 14.52 2.75 -9.19
C THR A 55 15.98 2.37 -9.38
N ILE A 56 16.59 1.71 -8.40
CA ILE A 56 17.99 1.27 -8.49
C ILE A 56 18.16 0.22 -9.57
N SER A 57 17.21 -0.71 -9.74
CA SER A 57 17.27 -1.72 -10.80
C SER A 57 17.38 -1.09 -12.19
N VAL A 58 16.61 -0.03 -12.46
CA VAL A 58 16.73 0.74 -13.71
C VAL A 58 18.08 1.45 -13.78
N ALA A 59 18.52 2.08 -12.68
CA ALA A 59 19.78 2.83 -12.66
C ALA A 59 21.03 1.95 -12.85
N THR A 60 20.98 0.68 -12.46
CA THR A 60 22.12 -0.25 -12.50
C THR A 60 22.08 -1.25 -13.64
N THR A 61 21.00 -1.27 -14.44
CA THR A 61 20.84 -2.22 -15.56
C THR A 61 20.59 -1.44 -16.86
N PRO A 62 21.64 -1.17 -17.65
CA PRO A 62 21.56 -0.36 -18.86
C PRO A 62 20.49 -0.84 -19.86
N GLU A 63 20.33 -2.16 -20.01
CA GLU A 63 19.35 -2.76 -20.92
C GLU A 63 17.90 -2.45 -20.49
N LEU A 64 17.65 -2.43 -19.18
CA LEU A 64 16.36 -2.06 -18.62
C LEU A 64 16.12 -0.55 -18.75
N ALA A 65 17.15 0.28 -18.55
CA ALA A 65 17.07 1.72 -18.76
C ALA A 65 16.77 2.05 -20.24
N GLU A 66 17.41 1.35 -21.17
CA GLU A 66 17.16 1.48 -22.61
C GLU A 66 15.73 1.05 -22.96
N SER A 67 15.28 -0.09 -22.44
CA SER A 67 13.91 -0.58 -22.64
C SER A 67 12.87 0.41 -22.11
N LEU A 68 13.09 0.96 -20.91
CA LEU A 68 12.22 1.99 -20.34
C LEU A 68 12.21 3.24 -21.23
N ALA A 69 13.36 3.72 -21.68
CA ALA A 69 13.47 4.89 -22.54
C ALA A 69 12.74 4.67 -23.88
N LYS A 70 12.88 3.50 -24.50
CA LYS A 70 12.14 3.12 -25.71
C LYS A 70 10.64 3.11 -25.46
N SER A 71 10.18 2.48 -24.37
CA SER A 71 8.77 2.40 -24.02
C SER A 71 8.13 3.78 -23.77
N VAL A 72 8.82 4.67 -23.05
CA VAL A 72 8.37 6.05 -22.81
C VAL A 72 8.24 6.83 -24.12
N ASN A 73 9.14 6.59 -25.09
CA ASN A 73 9.08 7.22 -26.41
C ASN A 73 8.20 6.46 -27.41
N ASN A 74 7.44 5.45 -26.97
CA ASN A 74 6.63 4.56 -27.82
C ASN A 74 7.42 3.96 -29.00
N GLN A 75 8.70 3.70 -28.80
CA GLN A 75 9.55 2.99 -29.75
C GLN A 75 9.33 1.49 -29.62
N GLU A 76 9.56 0.76 -30.71
CA GLU A 76 9.48 -0.70 -30.69
C GLU A 76 10.59 -1.29 -29.82
N LEU A 77 10.18 -2.20 -28.94
CA LEU A 77 11.06 -3.03 -28.12
C LEU A 77 11.33 -4.34 -28.86
N SER A 78 12.58 -4.79 -28.89
CA SER A 78 12.92 -6.14 -29.30
C SER A 78 12.28 -7.18 -28.37
N LYS A 79 12.24 -8.46 -28.79
CA LYS A 79 11.64 -9.53 -27.96
C LYS A 79 12.30 -9.65 -26.58
N ALA A 80 13.62 -9.52 -26.50
CA ALA A 80 14.32 -9.60 -25.22
C ALA A 80 13.98 -8.42 -24.30
N GLU A 81 13.91 -7.21 -24.87
CA GLU A 81 13.50 -6.00 -24.14
C GLU A 81 12.03 -6.08 -23.69
N GLN A 82 11.14 -6.62 -24.53
CA GLN A 82 9.74 -6.85 -24.16
C GLN A 82 9.61 -7.80 -22.98
N GLU A 83 10.37 -8.89 -22.94
CA GLU A 83 10.36 -9.81 -21.80
C GLU A 83 10.88 -9.13 -20.53
N GLN A 84 12.06 -8.51 -20.59
CA GLN A 84 12.68 -7.86 -19.44
C GLN A 84 11.80 -6.72 -18.89
N TYR A 85 11.36 -5.82 -19.78
CA TYR A 85 10.51 -4.71 -19.41
C TYR A 85 9.11 -5.18 -19.00
N GLY A 86 8.58 -6.24 -19.59
CA GLY A 86 7.31 -6.85 -19.22
C GLY A 86 7.30 -7.35 -17.77
N PHE A 87 8.38 -7.99 -17.31
CA PHE A 87 8.53 -8.36 -15.90
C PHE A 87 8.62 -7.14 -14.98
N PHE A 88 9.29 -6.08 -15.43
CA PHE A 88 9.39 -4.84 -14.68
C PHE A 88 8.04 -4.12 -14.53
N VAL A 89 7.25 -4.03 -15.60
CA VAL A 89 5.88 -3.50 -15.57
C VAL A 89 5.00 -4.34 -14.65
N ARG A 90 5.11 -5.67 -14.70
CA ARG A 90 4.36 -6.56 -13.81
C ARG A 90 4.72 -6.35 -12.34
N ALA A 91 6.00 -6.16 -12.01
CA ALA A 91 6.42 -5.82 -10.66
C ALA A 91 5.81 -4.49 -10.20
N MET A 92 5.74 -3.49 -11.08
CA MET A 92 5.05 -2.23 -10.82
C MET A 92 3.54 -2.43 -10.57
N LEU A 93 2.85 -3.25 -11.38
CA LEU A 93 1.43 -3.56 -11.19
C LEU A 93 1.16 -4.20 -9.81
N TYR A 94 2.01 -5.13 -9.38
CA TYR A 94 1.89 -5.73 -8.04
C TYR A 94 2.13 -4.72 -6.92
N ASP A 95 3.10 -3.82 -7.06
CA ASP A 95 3.35 -2.78 -6.07
C ASP A 95 2.17 -1.80 -5.94
N VAL A 96 1.61 -1.33 -7.06
CA VAL A 96 0.45 -0.43 -7.05
C VAL A 96 -0.79 -1.17 -6.53
N GLN A 97 -1.00 -2.42 -6.92
CA GLN A 97 -2.10 -3.24 -6.41
C GLN A 97 -2.05 -3.37 -4.89
N GLU A 98 -0.89 -3.67 -4.33
CA GLU A 98 -0.74 -3.77 -2.88
C GLU A 98 -0.97 -2.40 -2.21
N SER A 99 -0.46 -1.33 -2.82
CA SER A 99 -0.72 0.04 -2.35
C SER A 99 -2.21 0.35 -2.28
N PHE A 100 -2.94 -0.03 -3.33
CA PHE A 100 -4.38 0.17 -3.45
C PHE A 100 -5.14 -0.57 -2.36
N LEU A 101 -4.81 -1.85 -2.13
CA LEU A 101 -5.46 -2.66 -1.11
C LEU A 101 -5.21 -2.10 0.30
N LEU A 102 -3.97 -1.75 0.62
CA LEU A 102 -3.63 -1.14 1.90
C LEU A 102 -4.29 0.23 2.10
N HIS A 103 -4.42 1.02 1.03
CA HIS A 103 -5.12 2.30 1.06
C HIS A 103 -6.62 2.11 1.32
N LYS A 104 -7.26 1.19 0.59
CA LYS A 104 -8.66 0.80 0.80
C LYS A 104 -8.93 0.32 2.23
N GLU A 105 -7.98 -0.36 2.85
CA GLU A 105 -8.02 -0.81 4.24
C GLU A 105 -7.68 0.29 5.27
N LYS A 106 -7.37 1.53 4.85
CA LYS A 106 -6.93 2.66 5.69
C LYS A 106 -5.63 2.39 6.46
N ARG A 107 -4.80 1.50 5.91
CA ARG A 107 -3.48 1.07 6.43
C ARG A 107 -2.32 1.69 5.68
N LEU A 108 -2.61 2.47 4.64
CA LEU A 108 -1.65 3.28 3.91
C LEU A 108 -2.05 4.75 3.95
N ASP A 109 -1.03 5.62 4.04
CA ASP A 109 -1.19 7.07 4.01
C ASP A 109 -1.67 7.56 2.64
N GLU A 110 -2.58 8.54 2.62
CA GLU A 110 -3.15 9.13 1.40
C GLU A 110 -2.06 9.68 0.48
N GLY A 111 -1.10 10.44 1.02
CA GLY A 111 -0.03 11.04 0.22
C GLY A 111 0.84 9.99 -0.47
N TYR A 112 1.04 8.85 0.20
CA TYR A 112 1.73 7.72 -0.39
C TYR A 112 0.91 7.07 -1.52
N TRP A 113 -0.39 6.87 -1.29
CA TRP A 113 -1.30 6.33 -2.29
C TRP A 113 -1.35 7.21 -3.55
N MET A 114 -1.45 8.54 -3.40
CA MET A 114 -1.43 9.48 -4.52
C MET A 114 -0.16 9.35 -5.38
N THR A 115 0.99 9.11 -4.75
CA THR A 115 2.24 8.84 -5.47
C THR A 115 2.14 7.57 -6.33
N ARG A 116 1.51 6.52 -5.80
CA ARG A 116 1.38 5.23 -6.48
C ARG A 116 0.35 5.27 -7.60
N ASP A 117 -0.75 5.98 -7.40
CA ASP A 117 -1.72 6.33 -8.44
C ASP A 117 -1.03 7.07 -9.60
N ALA A 118 -0.21 8.08 -9.31
CA ALA A 118 0.54 8.80 -10.33
C ALA A 118 1.53 7.91 -11.10
N VAL A 119 2.21 6.98 -10.41
CA VAL A 119 3.09 5.99 -11.06
C VAL A 119 2.29 5.08 -11.99
N PHE A 120 1.15 4.55 -11.54
CA PHE A 120 0.29 3.73 -12.39
C PHE A 120 -0.12 4.47 -13.66
N LYS A 121 -0.61 5.70 -13.53
CA LYS A 121 -1.00 6.57 -14.66
C LYS A 121 0.14 6.80 -15.63
N ALA A 122 1.35 7.09 -15.13
CA ALA A 122 2.53 7.30 -15.97
C ALA A 122 2.91 6.06 -16.81
N TYR A 123 2.76 4.86 -16.24
CA TYR A 123 2.99 3.63 -16.99
C TYR A 123 1.87 3.37 -18.00
N MET A 124 0.61 3.60 -17.64
CA MET A 124 -0.53 3.34 -18.50
C MET A 124 -0.63 4.26 -19.74
N GLN A 125 0.16 5.34 -19.79
CA GLN A 125 0.39 6.15 -20.99
C GLN A 125 1.25 5.41 -22.04
N GLN A 126 2.04 4.42 -21.62
CA GLN A 126 2.90 3.66 -22.52
C GLN A 126 2.11 2.50 -23.11
N LYS A 127 2.11 2.38 -24.44
CA LYS A 127 1.35 1.35 -25.16
C LYS A 127 1.65 -0.06 -24.63
N PHE A 128 2.93 -0.40 -24.52
CA PHE A 128 3.36 -1.74 -24.11
C PHE A 128 2.94 -2.06 -22.66
N ALA A 129 3.08 -1.11 -21.74
CA ALA A 129 2.66 -1.33 -20.35
C ALA A 129 1.14 -1.55 -20.23
N ARG A 130 0.33 -0.84 -21.05
CA ARG A 130 -1.12 -1.05 -21.11
C ARG A 130 -1.47 -2.44 -21.65
N GLU A 131 -0.73 -2.94 -22.64
CA GLU A 131 -0.89 -4.31 -23.16
C GLU A 131 -0.60 -5.38 -22.08
N ILE A 132 0.46 -5.19 -21.28
CA ILE A 132 0.77 -6.06 -20.13
C ILE A 132 -0.36 -6.02 -19.10
N TYR A 133 -0.89 -4.85 -18.76
CA TYR A 133 -2.02 -4.72 -17.84
C TYR A 133 -3.26 -5.48 -18.36
N ILE A 134 -3.65 -5.28 -19.61
CA ILE A 134 -4.81 -5.97 -20.21
C ILE A 134 -4.61 -7.49 -20.18
N ARG A 135 -3.42 -7.97 -20.55
CA ARG A 135 -3.06 -9.39 -20.51
C ARG A 135 -3.18 -9.94 -19.08
N ASP A 136 -2.50 -9.31 -18.12
CA ASP A 136 -2.44 -9.82 -16.75
C ASP A 136 -3.82 -9.75 -16.06
N LYS A 137 -4.62 -8.73 -16.35
CA LYS A 137 -6.04 -8.65 -15.96
C LYS A 137 -6.84 -9.82 -16.54
N SER A 138 -6.71 -10.08 -17.85
CA SER A 138 -7.48 -11.15 -18.54
C SER A 138 -7.16 -12.56 -18.01
N LEU A 139 -5.94 -12.75 -17.52
CA LEU A 139 -5.48 -14.00 -16.91
C LEU A 139 -5.89 -14.13 -15.42
N GLY A 140 -6.53 -13.11 -14.84
CA GLY A 140 -6.89 -13.11 -13.42
C GLY A 140 -5.69 -13.00 -12.47
N LEU A 141 -4.56 -12.47 -12.94
CA LEU A 141 -3.36 -12.28 -12.12
C LEU A 141 -3.47 -11.08 -11.18
N LEU A 142 -4.40 -10.17 -11.48
CA LEU A 142 -4.65 -8.96 -10.73
C LEU A 142 -5.89 -9.10 -9.85
N HIS A 143 -5.84 -8.52 -8.65
CA HIS A 143 -6.96 -8.50 -7.72
C HIS A 143 -8.15 -7.78 -8.35
N ARG A 144 -9.35 -8.37 -8.24
CA ARG A 144 -10.56 -7.86 -8.90
C ARG A 144 -10.83 -6.39 -8.62
N ASP A 145 -10.77 -5.97 -7.36
CA ASP A 145 -11.05 -4.58 -6.98
C ASP A 145 -10.01 -3.60 -7.54
N PHE A 146 -8.76 -4.04 -7.64
CA PHE A 146 -7.69 -3.25 -8.24
C PHE A 146 -7.93 -3.09 -9.73
N ALA A 147 -8.29 -4.17 -10.44
CA ALA A 147 -8.62 -4.11 -11.86
C ALA A 147 -9.81 -3.19 -12.15
N LEU A 148 -10.85 -3.21 -11.30
CA LEU A 148 -11.99 -2.29 -11.44
C LEU A 148 -11.56 -0.83 -11.26
N TRP A 149 -10.79 -0.52 -10.22
CA TRP A 149 -10.24 0.82 -10.02
C TRP A 149 -9.33 1.25 -11.18
N ALA A 150 -8.43 0.38 -11.60
CA ALA A 150 -7.50 0.64 -12.69
C ALA A 150 -8.25 0.93 -14.00
N ASP A 151 -9.32 0.18 -14.30
CA ASP A 151 -10.16 0.44 -15.47
C ASP A 151 -10.83 1.82 -15.40
N THR A 152 -11.34 2.24 -14.23
CA THR A 152 -11.88 3.61 -14.07
C THR A 152 -10.83 4.69 -14.30
N VAL A 153 -9.59 4.48 -13.82
CA VAL A 153 -8.48 5.41 -14.05
C VAL A 153 -8.11 5.49 -15.53
N LEU A 154 -8.18 4.37 -16.26
CA LEU A 154 -7.87 4.32 -17.69
C LEU A 154 -8.90 5.05 -18.56
N GLU A 155 -10.16 5.13 -18.14
CA GLU A 155 -11.20 5.91 -18.83
C GLU A 155 -10.90 7.42 -18.80
N ASP A 156 -10.23 7.88 -17.74
CA ASP A 156 -9.86 9.29 -17.53
C ASP A 156 -8.52 9.67 -18.19
N LEU A 157 -7.75 8.70 -18.70
CA LEU A 157 -6.46 8.97 -19.34
C LEU A 157 -6.64 9.32 -20.83
N PRO A 158 -5.94 10.38 -21.32
CA PRO A 158 -5.98 10.77 -22.72
C PRO A 158 -5.36 9.74 -23.67
#